data_AF-A0A512T0K1-F1
#
_entry.id   AF-A0A512T0K1-F1
#
_cell.length_a   1.000
_cell.length_b   1.000
_cell.length_c   1.000
_cell.angle_alpha   90.00
_cell.angle_beta   90.00
_cell.angle_gamma   90.00
#
_symmetry.space_group_name_H-M   'P 1'
#
loop_
_entity.id
_entity.type
_entity.pdbx_description
1 polymer ?
#
loop_
_entity_poly.entity_id
_entity_poly.type
_entity_poly.pdbx_seq_one_letter_code
_entity_poly.pdbx_strand_id
1 'polypeptide(L)' 'MGTDPDALFVQGKEQRVAKIVCRGCPVALDCLADALDNRTEFGVWGGMTERERRALLRRHPEVRSWRDVLNKTLGRTQN' A
#
# COMPACT_ATOMS: atom_id res chain seq x y z
N MET A 1 -2.91 5.01 -36.33
CA MET A 1 -3.29 5.25 -34.93
C MET A 1 -2.57 4.23 -34.07
N GLY A 2 -1.39 4.58 -33.57
CA GLY A 2 -0.69 3.77 -32.58
C GLY A 2 -1.01 4.35 -31.22
N THR A 3 -1.72 3.60 -30.38
CA THR A 3 -1.85 3.93 -28.97
C THR A 3 -0.44 3.88 -28.38
N ASP A 4 0.02 5.02 -27.90
CA ASP A 4 1.35 5.18 -27.32
C ASP A 4 1.52 4.19 -26.15
N PRO A 5 2.47 3.24 -26.22
CA PRO A 5 2.65 2.24 -25.17
C PRO A 5 3.21 2.83 -23.86
N ASP A 6 3.70 4.08 -23.86
CA ASP A 6 4.09 4.80 -22.64
C ASP A 6 2.89 5.41 -21.91
N ALA A 7 1.70 5.48 -22.53
CA ALA A 7 0.45 5.77 -21.83
C ALA A 7 -0.01 4.63 -20.89
N LEU A 8 0.57 3.44 -21.02
CA LEU A 8 0.28 2.27 -20.19
C LEU A 8 1.18 2.15 -18.95
N PHE A 9 2.26 2.94 -18.88
CA PHE A 9 3.13 2.97 -17.72
C PHE A 9 2.75 4.15 -16.83
N VAL A 10 2.07 3.86 -15.72
CA VAL A 10 1.75 4.77 -14.62
C VAL A 10 3.08 5.29 -14.02
N GLN A 11 3.69 6.29 -14.67
CA GLN A 11 4.98 6.85 -14.30
C GLN A 11 4.90 7.40 -12.87
N GLY A 12 5.97 7.23 -12.07
CA GLY A 12 5.99 7.45 -10.61
C GLY A 12 5.47 8.79 -10.06
N LYS A 13 5.14 9.76 -10.92
CA LYS A 13 4.36 10.96 -10.59
C LYS A 13 2.96 10.63 -10.07
N GLU A 14 2.24 9.70 -10.69
CA GLU A 14 0.89 9.31 -10.27
C GLU A 14 0.92 8.53 -8.96
N GLN A 15 1.93 7.70 -8.73
CA GLN A 15 2.15 7.04 -7.44
C GLN A 15 2.43 8.06 -6.32
N ARG A 16 3.16 9.14 -6.62
CA ARG A 16 3.41 10.22 -5.66
C ARG A 16 2.13 10.99 -5.31
N VAL A 17 1.28 11.26 -6.30
CA VAL A 17 -0.05 11.86 -6.09
C VAL A 17 -0.94 10.94 -5.26
N ALA A 18 -1.00 9.66 -5.60
CA ALA A 18 -1.77 8.66 -4.84
C ALA A 18 -1.30 8.57 -3.38
N LYS A 19 0.02 8.61 -3.12
CA LYS A 19 0.55 8.66 -1.75
C LYS A 19 0.08 9.89 -0.97
N ILE A 20 -0.02 11.05 -1.62
CA ILE A 20 -0.52 12.28 -0.98
C ILE A 20 -1.99 12.10 -0.60
N VAL A 21 -2.81 11.56 -1.51
CA VAL A 21 -4.22 11.26 -1.24
C VAL A 21 -4.37 10.25 -0.09
N CYS A 22 -3.57 9.18 -0.08
CA CYS A 22 -3.62 8.17 0.97
C CYS A 22 -3.32 8.72 2.37
N ARG A 23 -2.50 9.78 2.52
CA ARG A 23 -2.15 10.34 3.84
C ARG A 23 -3.34 10.86 4.63
N GLY A 24 -4.38 11.36 3.94
CA GLY A 24 -5.60 11.86 4.57
C GLY A 24 -6.72 10.81 4.66
N CYS A 25 -6.49 9.59 4.18
CA CYS A 25 -7.53 8.57 4.12
C CYS A 25 -7.72 7.94 5.51
N PRO A 26 -8.94 8.00 6.10
CA PRO A 26 -9.19 7.46 7.45
C PRO A 26 -9.01 5.95 7.54
N VAL A 27 -9.10 5.25 6.39
CA VAL A 27 -8.93 3.80 6.27
C VAL A 27 -7.59 3.42 5.65
N ALA A 28 -6.61 4.33 5.60
CA ALA A 28 -5.30 4.05 4.98
C ALA A 28 -4.64 2.80 5.57
N LEU A 29 -4.82 2.57 6.86
CA LEU A 29 -4.22 1.43 7.58
C LEU A 29 -4.91 0.12 7.25
N ASP A 30 -6.24 0.11 7.28
CA ASP A 30 -7.05 -1.04 6.93
C ASP A 30 -6.79 -1.41 5.45
N CYS A 31 -6.72 -0.40 4.57
CA CYS A 31 -6.34 -0.54 3.16
C CYS A 31 -4.92 -1.11 2.97
N LEU A 32 -3.94 -0.66 3.77
CA LEU A 32 -2.58 -1.20 3.71
C LEU A 32 -2.53 -2.65 4.18
N ALA A 33 -3.21 -2.95 5.28
CA ALA A 33 -3.26 -4.27 5.87
C ALA A 33 -3.87 -5.28 4.89
N ASP A 34 -5.00 -4.92 4.28
CA ASP A 34 -5.65 -5.73 3.25
C ASP A 34 -4.71 -5.99 2.06
N ALA A 35 -3.98 -4.97 1.60
CA ALA A 35 -3.04 -5.12 0.50
C ALA A 35 -1.84 -6.02 0.83
N LEU A 36 -1.39 -6.04 2.09
CA LEU A 36 -0.30 -6.90 2.54
C LEU A 36 -0.78 -8.34 2.77
N ASP A 37 -1.95 -8.52 3.40
CA ASP A 37 -2.56 -9.83 3.66
C ASP A 37 -2.93 -10.54 2.34
N ASN A 38 -3.50 -9.80 1.39
CA ASN A 38 -3.89 -10.34 0.07
C ASN A 38 -2.74 -10.36 -0.95
N ARG A 39 -1.54 -9.89 -0.56
CA ARG A 39 -0.36 -9.78 -1.43
C ARG A 39 -0.62 -9.03 -2.75
N THR A 40 -1.42 -7.96 -2.69
CA THR A 40 -1.81 -7.19 -3.87
C THR A 40 -0.59 -6.72 -4.65
N GLU A 41 -0.53 -7.11 -5.92
CA GLU A 41 0.67 -7.00 -6.75
C GLU A 41 0.91 -5.61 -7.33
N PHE A 42 -0.13 -4.77 -7.48
CA PHE A 42 0.00 -3.48 -8.16
C PHE A 42 -0.62 -2.32 -7.37
N GLY A 43 -0.25 -1.08 -7.73
CA GLY A 43 -0.85 0.14 -7.20
C GLY A 43 -0.30 0.63 -5.85
N VAL A 44 -0.83 1.78 -5.40
CA VAL A 44 -0.54 2.39 -4.10
C VAL A 44 -1.67 2.07 -3.12
N TRP A 45 -1.32 1.49 -1.98
CA TRP A 45 -2.26 1.07 -0.94
C TRP A 45 -1.79 1.61 0.40
N GLY A 46 -2.67 2.33 1.11
CA GLY A 46 -2.36 2.95 2.40
C GLY A 46 -1.06 3.77 2.43
N GLY A 47 -0.72 4.44 1.32
CA GLY A 47 0.49 5.25 1.19
C GLY A 47 1.77 4.49 0.83
N MET A 48 1.69 3.18 0.57
CA MET A 48 2.82 2.35 0.13
C MET A 48 2.66 1.91 -1.33
N THR A 49 3.74 2.04 -2.09
CA THR A 49 3.88 1.44 -3.43
C THR A 49 4.03 -0.08 -3.34
N GLU A 50 3.79 -0.78 -4.44
CA GLU A 50 4.10 -2.20 -4.59
C GLU A 50 5.52 -2.53 -4.09
N ARG A 51 6.52 -1.76 -4.54
CA ARG A 51 7.93 -2.03 -4.22
C ARG A 51 8.19 -1.99 -2.72
N GLU A 52 7.57 -1.03 -2.02
CA GLU A 52 7.68 -0.90 -0.56
C GLU A 52 6.96 -2.04 0.16
N ARG A 53 5.75 -2.41 -0.29
CA ARG A 53 5.02 -3.56 0.28
C ARG A 53 5.78 -4.87 0.09
N ARG A 54 6.33 -5.13 -1.10
CA ARG A 54 7.11 -6.34 -1.37
C ARG A 54 8.39 -6.39 -0.54
N ALA A 55 9.05 -5.24 -0.32
CA ALA A 55 10.20 -5.16 0.57
C ALA A 55 9.83 -5.46 2.03
N LEU A 56 8.67 -4.98 2.47
CA LEU A 56 8.14 -5.23 3.81
C LEU A 56 7.80 -6.71 4.03
N LEU A 57 7.06 -7.32 3.10
CA LEU A 57 6.71 -8.75 3.14
C LEU A 57 7.94 -9.66 3.17
N ARG A 58 9.02 -9.30 2.45
CA ARG A 58 10.28 -10.07 2.49
C ARG A 58 11.03 -9.95 3.81
N ARG A 59 10.91 -8.81 4.51
CA ARG A 59 11.56 -8.59 5.81
C ARG A 59 10.83 -9.26 6.96
N HIS A 60 9.53 -9.51 6.80
CA HIS A 60 8.65 -10.06 7.84
C HIS A 60 7.88 -11.29 7.34
N PRO A 61 8.56 -12.37 6.94
CA PRO A 61 7.88 -13.60 6.51
C PRO A 61 7.07 -14.28 7.62
N GLU A 62 7.33 -13.95 8.89
CA GLU A 62 6.66 -14.48 10.08
C GLU A 62 5.27 -13.88 10.34
N VAL A 63 4.96 -12.72 9.73
CA VAL A 63 3.71 -11.99 9.98
C VAL A 63 2.56 -12.69 9.27
N ARG A 64 1.61 -13.20 10.06
CA ARG A 64 0.39 -13.87 9.56
C ARG A 64 -0.82 -12.95 9.40
N SER A 65 -0.80 -11.78 10.05
CA SER A 65 -1.89 -10.80 10.05
C SER A 65 -1.29 -9.40 10.10
N TRP A 66 -1.31 -8.70 8.98
CA TRP A 66 -0.81 -7.32 8.91
C TRP A 66 -1.75 -6.34 9.58
N ARG A 67 -3.06 -6.65 9.64
CA ARG A 67 -4.02 -5.85 10.42
C ARG A 67 -3.60 -5.74 11.88
N ASP A 68 -3.24 -6.85 12.51
CA ASP A 68 -2.84 -6.84 13.92
C ASP A 68 -1.53 -6.08 14.15
N VAL A 69 -0.55 -6.28 13.27
CA VAL A 69 0.74 -5.58 13.35
C VAL A 69 0.55 -4.07 13.20
N LEU A 70 -0.23 -3.64 12.21
CA LEU A 70 -0.48 -2.21 11.96
C LEU A 70 -1.33 -1.57 13.07
N ASN A 71 -2.35 -2.26 13.57
CA ASN A 71 -3.17 -1.80 14.70
C ASN A 71 -2.34 -1.64 15.99
N LYS A 72 -1.44 -2.59 16.27
CA LYS A 72 -0.51 -2.51 17.41
C LYS A 72 0.48 -1.36 17.27
N THR A 73 1.06 -1.20 16.08
CA THR A 73 2.10 -0.19 15.81
C THR A 73 1.57 1.24 15.94
N LEU A 74 0.30 1.44 15.61
CA LEU A 74 -0.31 2.78 15.60
C LEU A 74 -1.13 3.09 16.85
N GLY A 75 -1.11 2.18 17.84
CA GLY A 75 -1.79 2.39 19.11
C GLY A 75 -3.24 2.81 18.88
N ARG A 76 -3.96 2.11 17.97
CA ARG A 76 -5.40 2.33 17.78
C ARG A 76 -6.10 1.77 19.02
N THR A 77 -5.99 2.50 20.12
CA THR A 77 -6.87 2.44 21.27
C THR A 77 -8.25 2.74 20.72
N GLN A 78 -8.99 1.68 20.43
CA GLN A 78 -10.42 1.76 20.19
C GLN A 78 -11.05 2.15 21.53
N ASN A 79 -11.47 3.41 21.66
CA ASN A 79 -12.47 3.85 22.62
C ASN A 79 -13.75 4.13 21.84
#